data_AF-A0A1Q7V297-F1
#
_entry.id   AF-A0A1Q7V297-F1
#
_cell.length_a   1.000
_cell.length_b   1.000
_cell.length_c   1.000
_cell.angle_alpha   90.00
_cell.angle_beta   90.00
_cell.angle_gamma   90.00
#
_symmetry.space_group_name_H-M   'P 1'
#
loop_
_entity.id
_entity.type
_entity.pdbx_description
1 polymer ?
#
loop_
_entity_poly.entity_id
_entity_poly.type
_entity_poly.pdbx_seq_one_letter_code
_entity_poly.pdbx_strand_id
1 'polypeptide(L)'
;MNPEVVRLAKGNEALFTFLHDTGSQTDVVLGDGRISLERELASQGSQHFDLLAIDAFSGDSIPLHLLTREAMSIYLRHLRSNRSILAFHVSNRAVNLLPVLAGLAEQYQLHLVRILTLAPKSEAELPSDWVLMAADPAALEIPPILQHAKLVKLTAPPPLWTDDYSNLLQVLR
;
A
#
# COMPACT_ATOMS: atom_id res chain seq x y z
N MET A 1 -3.67 -2.12 -15.92
CA MET A 1 -4.00 -0.70 -15.67
C MET A 1 -4.85 -0.16 -16.82
N ASN A 2 -5.74 0.80 -16.56
CA ASN A 2 -6.74 1.27 -17.52
C ASN A 2 -6.59 2.80 -17.83
N PRO A 3 -6.12 3.20 -19.03
CA PRO A 3 -5.99 4.61 -19.42
C PRO A 3 -7.29 5.41 -19.35
N GLU A 4 -8.44 4.75 -19.46
CA GLU A 4 -9.76 5.39 -19.35
C GLU A 4 -9.98 6.03 -17.98
N VAL A 5 -9.40 5.45 -16.91
CA VAL A 5 -9.48 6.03 -15.56
C VAL A 5 -8.83 7.42 -15.53
N VAL A 6 -7.73 7.61 -16.25
CA VAL A 6 -7.07 8.93 -16.34
C VAL A 6 -7.90 9.90 -17.16
N ARG A 7 -8.51 9.47 -18.29
CA ARG A 7 -9.40 10.33 -19.07
C ARG A 7 -10.61 10.80 -18.26
N LEU A 8 -11.18 9.94 -17.42
CA LEU A 8 -12.32 10.28 -16.56
C LEU A 8 -11.94 11.18 -15.37
N ALA A 9 -10.65 11.24 -15.00
CA ALA A 9 -10.16 12.02 -13.87
C ALA A 9 -9.40 13.31 -14.28
N LYS A 10 -9.01 13.46 -15.56
CA LYS A 10 -8.28 14.62 -16.09
C LYS A 10 -8.84 15.05 -17.45
N GLY A 11 -8.93 16.36 -17.67
CA GLY A 11 -9.28 16.97 -18.96
C GLY A 11 -10.74 17.42 -19.07
N ASN A 12 -11.14 17.85 -20.28
CA ASN A 12 -12.46 18.46 -20.53
C ASN A 12 -13.64 17.48 -20.43
N GLU A 13 -13.38 16.17 -20.45
CA GLU A 13 -14.38 15.10 -20.31
C GLU A 13 -14.34 14.46 -18.91
N ALA A 14 -13.63 15.07 -17.95
CA ALA A 14 -13.50 14.52 -16.62
C ALA A 14 -14.87 14.44 -15.93
N LEU A 15 -15.23 13.24 -15.48
CA LEU A 15 -16.43 13.01 -14.66
C LEU A 15 -16.11 13.13 -13.17
N PHE A 16 -14.84 12.94 -12.79
CA PHE A 16 -14.36 13.05 -11.42
C PHE A 16 -13.34 14.18 -11.29
N THR A 17 -13.56 15.06 -10.33
CA THR A 17 -12.77 16.29 -10.19
C THR A 17 -11.70 16.20 -9.10
N PHE A 18 -11.55 15.07 -8.40
CA PHE A 18 -10.65 14.95 -7.25
C PHE A 18 -9.24 15.47 -7.52
N LEU A 19 -8.60 15.08 -8.63
CA LEU A 19 -7.24 15.54 -8.97
C LEU A 19 -7.15 17.05 -9.23
N HIS A 20 -8.19 17.62 -9.86
CA HIS A 20 -8.31 19.06 -10.08
C HIS A 20 -8.55 19.82 -8.76
N ASP A 21 -9.43 19.30 -7.91
CA ASP A 21 -9.90 19.96 -6.70
C ASP A 21 -8.91 19.87 -5.54
N THR A 22 -7.88 19.02 -5.62
CA THR A 22 -6.88 18.88 -4.53
C THR A 22 -6.09 20.16 -4.24
N GLY A 23 -5.97 21.07 -5.21
CA GLY A 23 -5.06 22.23 -5.14
C GLY A 23 -3.57 21.88 -5.04
N SER A 24 -3.22 20.59 -5.15
CA SER A 24 -1.84 20.08 -5.05
C SER A 24 -1.27 19.77 -6.44
N GLN A 25 0.06 19.72 -6.56
CA GLN A 25 0.70 19.22 -7.77
C GLN A 25 0.40 17.72 -7.93
N THR A 26 -0.07 17.30 -9.12
CA THR A 26 -0.45 15.90 -9.38
C THR A 26 0.20 15.37 -10.66
N ASP A 27 1.15 14.45 -10.48
CA ASP A 27 1.80 13.73 -11.58
C ASP A 27 1.21 12.33 -11.69
N VAL A 28 0.80 11.95 -12.90
CA VAL A 28 0.18 10.63 -13.18
C VAL A 28 1.07 9.88 -14.14
N VAL A 29 1.69 8.81 -13.65
CA VAL A 29 2.50 7.89 -14.44
C VAL A 29 1.66 6.70 -14.83
N LEU A 30 1.45 6.52 -16.14
CA LEU A 30 0.74 5.37 -16.67
C LEU A 30 1.69 4.17 -16.73
N GLY A 31 1.48 3.19 -15.86
CA GLY A 31 2.13 1.88 -15.95
C GLY A 31 1.69 0.92 -14.84
N ASP A 32 2.37 -0.23 -14.77
CA ASP A 32 2.40 -0.98 -13.51
C ASP A 32 3.19 -0.15 -12.48
N GLY A 33 2.65 -0.01 -11.26
CA GLY A 33 3.24 0.86 -10.24
C GLY A 33 4.65 0.45 -9.82
N ARG A 34 4.88 -0.86 -9.65
CA ARG A 34 6.20 -1.38 -9.27
C ARG A 34 7.21 -1.18 -10.40
N ILE A 35 6.85 -1.53 -11.63
CA ILE A 35 7.73 -1.34 -12.80
C ILE A 35 8.06 0.15 -13.00
N SER A 36 7.09 1.03 -12.73
CA SER A 36 7.29 2.49 -12.85
C SER A 36 8.30 2.99 -11.82
N LEU A 37 8.13 2.60 -10.54
CA LEU A 37 9.09 2.92 -9.49
C LEU A 37 10.49 2.37 -9.81
N GLU A 38 10.60 1.12 -10.26
CA GLU A 38 11.89 0.53 -10.65
C GLU A 38 12.59 1.32 -11.76
N ARG A 39 11.83 1.74 -12.79
CA ARG A 39 12.37 2.56 -13.89
C ARG A 39 12.78 3.94 -13.43
N GLU A 40 11.99 4.58 -12.58
CA GLU A 40 12.33 5.88 -11.97
C GLU A 40 13.61 5.76 -11.15
N LEU A 41 13.73 4.73 -10.34
CA LEU A 41 14.92 4.47 -9.53
C LEU A 41 16.18 4.27 -10.38
N ALA A 42 16.05 3.60 -11.52
CA ALA A 42 17.15 3.36 -12.45
C ALA A 42 17.54 4.60 -13.27
N SER A 43 16.58 5.46 -13.61
CA SER A 43 16.79 6.60 -14.53
C SER A 43 16.99 7.95 -13.84
N GLN A 44 16.32 8.18 -12.72
CA GLN A 44 16.26 9.45 -12.00
C GLN A 44 16.69 9.32 -10.54
N GLY A 45 16.66 8.11 -9.98
CA GLY A 45 16.97 7.85 -8.59
C GLY A 45 15.73 7.82 -7.69
N SER A 46 15.95 7.94 -6.38
CA SER A 46 14.88 7.89 -5.38
C SER A 46 13.97 9.11 -5.50
N GLN A 47 12.67 8.91 -5.33
CA GLN A 47 11.67 9.99 -5.29
C GLN A 47 11.53 10.61 -3.88
N HIS A 48 12.16 10.02 -2.86
CA HIS A 48 12.16 10.51 -1.48
C HIS A 48 10.74 10.74 -0.92
N PHE A 49 9.88 9.73 -0.99
CA PHE A 49 8.53 9.80 -0.45
C PHE A 49 8.53 9.84 1.08
N ASP A 50 7.72 10.73 1.65
CA ASP A 50 7.40 10.76 3.08
C ASP A 50 6.29 9.73 3.41
N LEU A 51 5.40 9.48 2.44
CA LEU A 51 4.38 8.44 2.46
C LEU A 51 4.32 7.78 1.09
N LEU A 52 4.42 6.44 1.04
CA LEU A 52 4.13 5.66 -0.16
C LEU A 52 2.92 4.77 0.13
N ALA A 53 1.83 4.97 -0.62
CA ALA A 53 0.59 4.22 -0.45
C ALA A 53 0.37 3.26 -1.62
N ILE A 54 0.12 1.98 -1.32
CA ILE A 54 -0.18 0.93 -2.28
C ILE A 54 -1.65 0.54 -2.11
N ASP A 55 -2.50 1.07 -2.99
CA ASP A 55 -3.93 0.78 -3.04
C ASP A 55 -4.28 0.09 -4.37
N ALA A 56 -4.02 -1.22 -4.40
CA ALA A 56 -4.23 -2.04 -5.60
C ALA A 56 -4.86 -3.42 -5.29
N PHE A 57 -5.27 -3.66 -4.03
CA PHE A 57 -5.70 -4.99 -3.57
C PHE A 57 -7.20 -5.10 -3.30
N SER A 58 -7.97 -4.05 -3.60
CA SER A 58 -9.42 -3.98 -3.37
C SER A 58 -10.25 -4.66 -4.47
N GLY A 59 -9.64 -5.01 -5.62
CA GLY A 59 -10.29 -5.71 -6.73
C GLY A 59 -10.22 -7.24 -6.67
N ASP A 60 -10.88 -7.89 -7.62
CA ASP A 60 -10.94 -9.36 -7.73
C ASP A 60 -9.62 -10.00 -8.17
N SER A 61 -8.74 -9.24 -8.83
CA SER A 61 -7.38 -9.65 -9.18
C SER A 61 -6.39 -9.04 -8.21
N ILE A 62 -5.83 -9.84 -7.30
CA ILE A 62 -4.86 -9.38 -6.31
C ILE A 62 -3.46 -9.41 -6.95
N PRO A 63 -2.82 -8.26 -7.17
CA PRO A 63 -1.51 -8.19 -7.81
C PRO A 63 -0.41 -8.64 -6.84
N LEU A 64 -0.17 -9.95 -6.74
CA LEU A 64 0.78 -10.54 -5.79
C LEU A 64 2.20 -10.01 -5.95
N HIS A 65 2.57 -9.64 -7.18
CA HIS A 65 3.88 -9.07 -7.51
C HIS A 65 4.14 -7.71 -6.86
N LEU A 66 3.14 -7.09 -6.23
CA LEU A 66 3.28 -5.88 -5.41
C LEU A 66 3.55 -6.17 -3.93
N LEU A 67 3.50 -7.44 -3.52
CA LEU A 67 3.66 -7.93 -2.13
C LEU A 67 4.79 -8.95 -2.02
N THR A 68 5.84 -8.77 -2.81
CA THR A 68 7.04 -9.60 -2.75
C THR A 68 8.17 -8.87 -2.05
N ARG A 69 9.18 -9.64 -1.61
CA ARG A 69 10.43 -9.09 -1.09
C ARG A 69 11.06 -8.11 -2.09
N GLU A 70 11.08 -8.46 -3.37
CA GLU A 70 11.66 -7.64 -4.43
C GLU A 70 10.90 -6.31 -4.59
N ALA A 71 9.56 -6.37 -4.57
CA ALA A 71 8.71 -5.17 -4.57
C ALA A 71 8.98 -4.28 -3.34
N MET A 72 9.04 -4.88 -2.15
CA MET A 72 9.33 -4.18 -0.90
C MET A 72 10.71 -3.49 -0.94
N SER A 73 11.71 -4.15 -1.51
CA SER A 73 13.05 -3.56 -1.69
C SER A 73 13.03 -2.32 -2.58
N ILE A 74 12.16 -2.27 -3.60
CA ILE A 74 12.01 -1.09 -4.45
C ILE A 74 11.36 0.03 -3.63
N TYR A 75 10.25 -0.26 -2.95
CA TYR A 75 9.50 0.72 -2.16
C TYR A 75 10.39 1.41 -1.12
N LEU A 76 11.17 0.63 -0.35
CA LEU A 76 12.06 1.15 0.68
C LEU A 76 13.14 2.09 0.12
N ARG A 77 13.64 1.84 -1.10
CA ARG A 77 14.63 2.71 -1.75
C ARG A 77 14.04 4.04 -2.20
N HIS A 78 12.73 4.13 -2.40
CA HIS A 78 12.04 5.38 -2.71
C HIS A 78 11.69 6.22 -1.48
N LEU A 79 11.79 5.66 -0.26
CA LEU A 79 11.46 6.40 0.95
C LEU A 79 12.53 7.45 1.27
N ARG A 80 12.09 8.62 1.78
CA ARG A 80 12.99 9.71 2.19
C ARG A 80 13.88 9.30 3.36
N SER A 81 13.31 8.65 4.35
CA SER A 81 13.98 8.37 5.62
C SER A 81 13.34 7.19 6.34
N ASN A 82 13.96 6.77 7.45
CA ASN A 82 13.39 5.74 8.33
C ASN A 82 12.06 6.16 8.97
N ARG A 83 11.72 7.47 8.96
CA ARG A 83 10.44 8.01 9.43
C ARG A 83 9.35 8.04 8.36
N SER A 84 9.69 7.73 7.11
CA SER A 84 8.71 7.65 6.04
C SER A 84 7.80 6.43 6.24
N ILE A 85 6.54 6.56 5.86
CA ILE A 85 5.53 5.51 6.06
C ILE A 85 5.25 4.81 4.74
N LEU A 86 5.20 3.48 4.79
CA LEU A 86 4.64 2.65 3.72
C LEU A 86 3.25 2.18 4.14
N ALA A 87 2.24 2.44 3.31
CA ALA A 87 0.85 2.15 3.61
C ALA A 87 0.27 1.19 2.58
N PHE A 88 -0.33 0.08 3.02
CA PHE A 88 -0.99 -0.88 2.16
C PHE A 88 -2.49 -0.92 2.46
N HIS A 89 -3.31 -0.72 1.45
CA HIS A 89 -4.75 -0.94 1.56
C HIS A 89 -5.07 -2.40 1.27
N VAL A 90 -5.41 -3.18 2.31
CA VAL A 90 -5.59 -4.64 2.24
C VAL A 90 -7.04 -5.08 2.40
N SER A 91 -7.99 -4.18 2.14
CA SER A 91 -9.42 -4.48 2.15
C SER A 91 -9.79 -5.42 1.02
N ASN A 92 -9.73 -6.73 1.28
CA ASN A 92 -10.13 -7.74 0.33
C ASN A 92 -11.10 -8.75 0.96
N ARG A 93 -12.08 -9.21 0.19
CA ARG A 93 -13.10 -10.16 0.65
C ARG A 93 -12.62 -11.61 0.65
N ALA A 94 -11.72 -11.97 -0.27
CA ALA A 94 -11.28 -13.33 -0.49
C ALA A 94 -9.98 -13.69 0.25
N VAL A 95 -9.10 -12.71 0.46
CA VAL A 95 -7.77 -12.94 1.06
C VAL A 95 -7.50 -12.10 2.30
N ASN A 96 -6.64 -12.62 3.16
CA ASN A 96 -6.04 -11.94 4.29
C ASN A 96 -4.55 -11.70 4.01
N LEU A 97 -4.19 -10.49 3.56
CA LEU A 97 -2.82 -10.13 3.20
C LEU A 97 -1.96 -9.71 4.40
N LEU A 98 -2.56 -9.57 5.59
CA LEU A 98 -1.86 -9.17 6.81
C LEU A 98 -0.67 -10.08 7.16
N PRO A 99 -0.75 -11.43 7.07
CA PRO A 99 0.38 -12.30 7.35
C PRO A 99 1.56 -12.11 6.39
N VAL A 100 1.30 -11.87 5.10
CA VAL A 100 2.36 -11.60 4.10
C VAL A 100 3.09 -10.31 4.45
N LEU A 101 2.31 -9.26 4.73
CA LEU A 101 2.82 -7.96 5.13
C LEU A 101 3.61 -8.04 6.45
N ALA A 102 3.18 -8.85 7.41
CA ALA A 102 3.92 -9.09 8.63
C ALA A 102 5.26 -9.80 8.37
N GLY A 103 5.30 -10.80 7.48
CA GLY A 103 6.55 -11.48 7.10
C GLY A 103 7.53 -10.55 6.38
N LEU A 104 7.02 -9.67 5.51
CA LEU A 104 7.84 -8.64 4.87
C LEU A 104 8.35 -7.62 5.90
N ALA A 105 7.52 -7.21 6.85
CA ALA A 105 7.94 -6.31 7.93
C ALA A 105 9.04 -6.94 8.79
N GLU A 106 8.91 -8.21 9.15
CA GLU A 106 9.97 -8.96 9.88
C GLU A 106 11.27 -9.01 9.07
N GLN A 107 11.20 -9.37 7.79
CA GLN A 107 12.35 -9.48 6.90
C GLN A 107 13.14 -8.16 6.76
N TYR A 108 12.44 -7.03 6.75
CA TYR A 108 13.02 -5.70 6.59
C TYR A 108 13.15 -4.91 7.90
N GLN A 109 12.89 -5.56 9.05
CA GLN A 109 12.95 -4.95 10.38
C GLN A 109 12.07 -3.69 10.51
N LEU A 110 10.88 -3.72 9.91
CA LEU A 110 9.91 -2.65 9.97
C LEU A 110 8.92 -2.87 11.12
N HIS A 111 8.53 -1.78 11.74
CA HIS A 111 7.37 -1.75 12.64
C HIS A 111 6.10 -1.72 11.81
N LEU A 112 5.04 -2.38 12.31
CA LEU A 112 3.78 -2.55 11.60
C LEU A 112 2.60 -2.20 12.52
N VAL A 113 1.68 -1.38 12.03
CA VAL A 113 0.39 -1.09 12.68
C VAL A 113 -0.75 -1.37 11.69
N ARG A 114 -1.80 -2.06 12.15
CA ARG A 114 -3.04 -2.24 11.39
C ARG A 114 -4.08 -1.21 11.79
N ILE A 115 -4.71 -0.56 10.83
CA ILE A 115 -5.84 0.35 11.01
C ILE A 115 -7.06 -0.26 10.35
N LEU A 116 -8.05 -0.65 11.15
CA LEU A 116 -9.27 -1.31 10.68
C LEU A 116 -10.50 -0.48 11.02
N THR A 117 -11.24 -0.10 9.98
CA THR A 117 -12.54 0.60 10.06
C THR A 117 -13.64 -0.36 9.62
N LEU A 118 -14.42 -0.88 10.59
CA LEU A 118 -15.52 -1.82 10.33
C LEU A 118 -16.89 -1.16 10.25
N ALA A 119 -17.06 -0.02 10.93
CA ALA A 119 -18.32 0.70 11.04
C ALA A 119 -18.20 2.05 10.31
N PRO A 120 -18.56 2.10 9.01
CA PRO A 120 -18.60 3.36 8.28
C PRO A 120 -19.57 4.35 8.97
N LYS A 121 -19.18 5.62 9.04
CA LYS A 121 -19.97 6.67 9.71
C LYS A 121 -21.12 7.21 8.85
N SER A 122 -21.14 6.83 7.57
CA SER A 122 -22.17 7.18 6.60
C SER A 122 -22.38 6.04 5.61
N GLU A 123 -23.51 6.04 4.90
CA GLU A 123 -23.79 5.06 3.84
C GLU A 123 -22.82 5.16 2.65
N ALA A 124 -22.08 6.26 2.53
CA ALA A 124 -21.07 6.47 1.49
C ALA A 124 -19.69 5.91 1.85
N GLU A 125 -19.49 5.46 3.08
CA GLU A 125 -18.22 4.87 3.53
C GLU A 125 -18.26 3.35 3.43
N LEU A 126 -17.17 2.76 2.96
CA LEU A 126 -16.96 1.31 2.97
C LEU A 126 -15.96 0.92 4.05
N PRO A 127 -16.07 -0.29 4.64
CA PRO A 127 -15.04 -0.80 5.54
C PRO A 127 -13.66 -0.79 4.89
N SER A 128 -12.65 -0.37 5.64
CA SER A 128 -11.28 -0.27 5.17
C SER A 128 -10.31 -0.94 6.14
N ASP A 129 -9.33 -1.66 5.62
CA ASP A 129 -8.24 -2.28 6.36
C ASP A 129 -6.92 -1.81 5.75
N TRP A 130 -6.17 -1.04 6.53
CA TRP A 130 -4.87 -0.50 6.16
C TRP A 130 -3.79 -1.07 7.04
N VAL A 131 -2.62 -1.29 6.46
CA VAL A 131 -1.41 -1.68 7.18
C VAL A 131 -0.36 -0.62 6.94
N LEU A 132 0.11 0.00 8.01
CA LEU A 132 1.16 1.01 7.99
C LEU A 132 2.46 0.40 8.48
N MET A 133 3.56 0.72 7.81
CA MET A 133 4.90 0.25 8.16
C MET A 133 5.90 1.39 8.14
N ALA A 134 6.85 1.34 9.06
CA ALA A 134 7.98 2.28 9.10
C ALA A 134 9.19 1.62 9.79
N ALA A 135 10.40 2.07 9.43
CA ALA A 135 11.62 1.59 10.09
C ALA A 135 11.81 2.22 11.48
N ASP A 136 11.45 3.50 11.64
CA ASP A 136 11.42 4.18 12.94
C ASP A 136 9.98 4.08 13.52
N PRO A 137 9.77 3.42 14.68
CA PRO A 137 8.45 3.28 15.28
C PRO A 137 7.81 4.62 15.63
N ALA A 138 8.62 5.66 15.88
CA ALA A 138 8.11 6.99 16.18
C ALA A 138 7.27 7.58 15.03
N ALA A 139 7.43 7.09 13.80
CA ALA A 139 6.57 7.46 12.67
C ALA A 139 5.13 6.95 12.82
N LEU A 140 4.93 5.85 13.53
CA LEU A 140 3.63 5.22 13.76
C LEU A 140 3.00 5.64 15.09
N GLU A 141 3.77 6.24 16.00
CA GLU A 141 3.35 6.70 17.32
C GLU A 141 2.67 8.08 17.32
N ILE A 142 2.07 8.48 16.20
CA ILE A 142 1.27 9.70 16.14
C ILE A 142 -0.14 9.45 16.71
N PRO A 143 -0.73 10.38 17.49
CA PRO A 143 -2.00 10.13 18.17
C PRO A 143 -3.14 9.64 17.27
N PRO A 144 -3.35 10.17 16.05
CA PRO A 144 -4.41 9.67 15.17
C PRO A 144 -4.23 8.20 14.75
N ILE A 145 -2.99 7.73 14.56
CA ILE A 145 -2.70 6.32 14.24
C ILE A 145 -2.96 5.46 15.48
N LEU A 146 -2.38 5.83 16.63
CA LEU A 146 -2.49 5.06 17.87
C LEU A 146 -3.95 4.86 18.31
N GLN A 147 -4.81 5.87 18.12
CA GLN A 147 -6.23 5.79 18.43
C GLN A 147 -6.98 4.72 17.62
N HIS A 148 -6.52 4.43 16.39
CA HIS A 148 -7.19 3.49 15.49
C HIS A 148 -6.42 2.16 15.31
N ALA A 149 -5.20 2.09 15.84
CA ALA A 149 -4.34 0.93 15.78
C ALA A 149 -5.02 -0.31 16.38
N LYS A 150 -4.93 -1.43 15.67
CA LYS A 150 -5.38 -2.75 16.11
C LYS A 150 -4.18 -3.65 16.33
N LEU A 151 -4.28 -4.49 17.35
CA LEU A 151 -3.28 -5.52 17.62
C LEU A 151 -3.22 -6.51 16.45
N VAL A 152 -2.01 -6.75 15.96
CA VAL A 152 -1.75 -7.78 14.95
C VAL A 152 -1.35 -9.06 15.67
N LYS A 153 -2.19 -10.08 15.57
CA LYS A 153 -1.91 -11.44 16.05
C LYS A 153 -1.85 -12.38 14.86
N LEU A 154 -0.68 -12.98 14.64
CA LEU A 154 -0.51 -14.03 13.65
C LEU A 154 -0.82 -15.39 14.29
N THR A 155 -1.56 -16.23 13.57
CA THR A 155 -1.93 -17.59 14.02
C THR A 155 -0.93 -18.66 13.55
N ALA A 156 -0.04 -18.30 12.64
CA ALA A 156 1.01 -19.15 12.06
C ALA A 156 2.21 -18.27 11.68
N PRO A 157 3.40 -18.85 11.44
CA PRO A 157 4.54 -18.11 10.90
C PRO A 157 4.15 -17.38 9.61
N PRO A 158 4.50 -16.09 9.48
CA PRO A 158 4.10 -15.32 8.30
C PRO A 158 4.82 -15.86 7.04
N PRO A 159 4.12 -16.02 5.92
CA PRO A 159 4.77 -16.38 4.67
C PRO A 159 5.61 -15.22 4.16
N LEU A 160 6.76 -15.55 3.56
CA LEU A 160 7.57 -14.59 2.81
C LEU A 160 7.38 -14.86 1.32
N TRP A 161 6.71 -13.94 0.63
CA TRP A 161 6.55 -14.02 -0.82
C TRP A 161 7.75 -13.39 -1.55
N THR A 162 8.14 -14.04 -2.64
CA THR A 162 9.12 -13.56 -3.61
C THR A 162 8.51 -13.55 -5.00
N ASP A 163 9.18 -12.93 -5.95
CA ASP A 163 8.77 -12.97 -7.35
C ASP A 163 8.66 -14.40 -7.91
N ASP A 164 9.57 -15.28 -7.48
CA ASP A 164 9.58 -16.68 -7.91
C ASP A 164 8.61 -17.58 -7.11
N TYR A 165 8.13 -17.11 -5.96
CA TYR A 165 7.28 -17.92 -5.08
C TYR A 165 6.24 -17.07 -4.31
N SER A 166 4.97 -17.28 -4.65
CA SER A 166 3.83 -16.73 -3.92
C SER A 166 2.73 -17.79 -3.84
N ASN A 167 2.19 -18.02 -2.63
CA ASN A 167 1.15 -19.03 -2.41
C ASN A 167 -0.13 -18.40 -1.84
N LEU A 168 -1.11 -18.19 -2.72
CA LEU A 168 -2.41 -17.63 -2.37
C LEU A 168 -3.21 -18.50 -1.40
N LEU A 169 -3.04 -19.82 -1.41
CA LEU A 169 -3.82 -20.73 -0.56
C LEU A 169 -3.54 -20.50 0.94
N GLN A 170 -2.36 -19.99 1.28
CA GLN A 170 -1.97 -19.70 2.66
C GLN A 170 -2.66 -18.44 3.22
N VAL A 171 -3.27 -17.63 2.36
CA VAL A 171 -3.85 -16.33 2.72
C VAL A 171 -5.33 -16.24 2.38
N LEU A 172 -5.98 -17.36 2.02
CA LEU A 172 -7.43 -17.39 1.88
C LEU A 172 -8.10 -17.17 3.25
N ARG A 173 -9.27 -16.51 3.24
CA ARG A 173 -10.11 -16.31 4.43
C ARG A 173 -11.01 -17.50 4.72
#